data_AF-C7IXC9-F1
#
_entry.id   AF-C7IXC9-F1
#
_cell.length_a   1.000
_cell.length_b   1.000
_cell.length_c   1.000
_cell.angle_alpha   90.00
_cell.angle_beta   90.00
_cell.angle_gamma   90.00
#
_symmetry.space_group_name_H-M   'P 1'
#
loop_
_entity.id
_entity.type
_entity.pdbx_description
1 polymer ?
#
loop_
_entity_poly.entity_id
_entity_poly.type
_entity_poly.pdbx_seq_one_letter_code
_entity_poly.pdbx_strand_id
1 'polypeptide(L)'
;MANERCRVALFVLIVCAFAYAAVYTSSPAVSVNPCAQTLTRALLAVTGLDPYVVSCAADDGVSTPLLSDGGHDKINAGRVGGPIVTDLLQCRKPEGPDFPEDLQCCPPMPTSEPIDFTLPDPSEPLRTRRPAHVAGAEYMAKYERAIALMKALPRSDPRSFYQQAHIHCAYCTGAYRQVGHPELAVQVHFSWLFFPFHRAYLYFFERIAGKLLGDPGFAVPFWSWDVPEGMRMPLQFANASSPLYDQMRNPWHAPPKLVDLDYAMDVVENNYTDDEQIKHNLWIMYKQVHYIYGSPFLLLHAFVSLSIDRFVT
;
A
#
# COMPACT_ATOMS: atom_id res chain seq x y z
N MET A 1 47.72 -21.69 14.98
CA MET A 1 46.47 -20.91 15.14
C MET A 1 45.63 -20.79 13.87
N ALA A 2 46.15 -20.36 12.70
CA ALA A 2 45.34 -20.24 11.48
C ALA A 2 44.76 -21.58 10.96
N ASN A 3 45.50 -22.68 11.15
CA ASN A 3 45.10 -24.01 10.68
C ASN A 3 43.93 -24.62 11.48
N GLU A 4 43.83 -24.31 12.79
CA GLU A 4 42.70 -24.78 13.62
C GLU A 4 41.40 -24.05 13.27
N ARG A 5 41.45 -22.74 13.03
CA ARG A 5 40.27 -21.97 12.63
C ARG A 5 39.67 -22.45 11.30
N CYS A 6 40.52 -22.76 10.32
CA CYS A 6 40.05 -23.35 9.05
C CYS A 6 39.43 -24.74 9.25
N ARG A 7 40.02 -25.59 10.10
CA ARG A 7 39.46 -26.91 10.40
C ARG A 7 38.10 -26.83 11.07
N VAL A 8 37.93 -25.92 12.03
CA VAL A 8 36.63 -25.71 12.71
C VAL A 8 35.59 -25.17 11.72
N ALA A 9 35.93 -24.18 10.89
CA ALA A 9 35.00 -23.64 9.89
C ALA A 9 34.56 -24.70 8.88
N LEU A 10 35.49 -25.53 8.40
CA LEU A 10 35.18 -26.63 7.48
C LEU A 10 34.29 -27.68 8.15
N PHE A 11 34.54 -28.01 9.43
CA PHE A 11 33.71 -28.95 10.18
C PHE A 11 32.27 -28.42 10.34
N VAL A 12 32.10 -27.14 10.65
CA VAL A 12 30.78 -26.50 10.76
C VAL A 12 30.04 -26.53 9.42
N LEU A 13 30.72 -26.22 8.30
CA LEU A 13 30.10 -26.27 6.98
C LEU A 13 29.65 -27.69 6.60
N ILE A 14 30.46 -28.70 6.91
CA ILE A 14 30.12 -30.10 6.66
C ILE A 14 28.89 -30.51 7.49
N VAL A 15 28.85 -30.16 8.78
CA VAL A 15 27.70 -30.45 9.66
C VAL A 15 26.44 -29.76 9.15
N CYS A 16 26.52 -28.50 8.72
CA CYS A 16 25.40 -27.77 8.13
C CYS A 16 24.90 -28.41 6.83
N ALA A 17 25.81 -28.89 5.97
CA ALA A 17 25.44 -29.58 4.73
C ALA A 17 24.75 -30.92 5.00
N PHE A 18 25.23 -31.70 5.98
CA PHE A 18 24.57 -32.93 6.40
C PHE A 18 23.20 -32.68 7.04
N ALA A 19 23.07 -31.65 7.86
CA ALA A 19 21.77 -31.26 8.42
C ALA A 19 20.79 -30.86 7.31
N TYR A 20 21.22 -30.07 6.32
CA TYR A 20 20.39 -29.67 5.18
C TYR A 20 19.96 -30.87 4.34
N ALA A 21 20.89 -31.78 4.03
CA ALA A 21 20.61 -32.98 3.26
C ALA A 21 19.71 -33.97 4.01
N ALA A 22 19.90 -34.14 5.33
CA ALA A 22 19.06 -34.99 6.16
C ALA A 22 17.60 -34.48 6.21
N VAL A 23 17.41 -33.16 6.34
CA VAL A 23 16.08 -32.53 6.32
C VAL A 23 15.40 -32.72 4.95
N TYR A 24 16.15 -32.57 3.85
CA TYR A 24 15.59 -32.73 2.50
C TYR A 24 15.31 -34.19 2.10
N THR A 25 16.11 -35.15 2.57
CA THR A 25 15.96 -36.57 2.19
C THR A 25 14.96 -37.33 3.06
N SER A 26 14.74 -36.89 4.30
CA SER A 26 13.75 -37.53 5.21
C SER A 26 12.34 -36.94 5.12
N SER A 27 12.13 -35.91 4.29
CA SER A 27 10.81 -35.29 4.07
C SER A 27 10.28 -35.64 2.69
N PRO A 28 9.58 -36.78 2.50
CA PRO A 28 8.90 -37.07 1.25
C PRO A 28 7.74 -36.10 1.07
N ALA A 29 7.67 -35.50 -0.12
CA ALA A 29 6.58 -34.67 -0.63
C ALA A 29 6.19 -33.47 0.26
N VAL A 30 6.58 -32.28 -0.19
CA VAL A 30 5.95 -31.01 0.20
C VAL A 30 4.44 -31.19 0.14
N SER A 31 3.80 -31.38 1.29
CA SER A 31 2.35 -31.35 1.33
C SER A 31 1.96 -29.94 0.91
N VAL A 32 1.18 -29.82 -0.16
CA VAL A 32 0.58 -28.55 -0.59
C VAL A 32 -0.48 -28.04 0.40
N ASN A 33 -0.68 -28.74 1.53
CA ASN A 33 -1.52 -28.28 2.60
C ASN A 33 -0.77 -27.21 3.41
N PRO A 34 -1.17 -25.92 3.33
CA PRO A 34 -0.56 -24.86 4.13
C PRO A 34 -0.72 -25.10 5.63
N CYS A 35 -1.60 -26.03 6.03
CA CYS A 35 -1.83 -26.39 7.42
C CYS A 35 -0.96 -27.53 7.95
N ALA A 36 -0.15 -28.20 7.13
CA ALA A 36 0.78 -29.21 7.64
C ALA A 36 1.92 -28.57 8.47
N GLN A 37 2.35 -29.24 9.54
CA GLN A 37 3.50 -28.81 10.35
C GLN A 37 4.79 -28.95 9.53
N THR A 38 5.23 -27.86 8.90
CA THR A 38 6.49 -27.77 8.18
C THR A 38 7.52 -26.97 8.97
N LEU A 39 8.81 -27.13 8.67
CA LEU A 39 9.88 -26.31 9.28
C LEU A 39 9.63 -24.81 9.09
N THR A 40 9.17 -24.39 7.90
CA THR A 40 8.81 -23.00 7.62
C THR A 40 7.73 -22.49 8.58
N ARG A 41 6.77 -23.36 8.90
CA ARG A 41 5.70 -23.04 9.85
C ARG A 41 6.20 -22.97 11.29
N ALA A 42 7.08 -23.89 11.69
CA ALA A 42 7.74 -23.80 12.99
C ALA A 42 8.55 -22.49 13.14
N LEU A 43 9.23 -22.04 12.07
CA LEU A 43 9.92 -20.74 12.04
C LEU A 43 8.95 -19.56 12.16
N LEU A 44 7.81 -19.58 11.45
CA LEU A 44 6.76 -18.55 11.57
C LEU A 44 6.07 -18.56 12.94
N ALA A 45 5.94 -19.72 13.58
CA ALA A 45 5.39 -19.84 14.93
C ALA A 45 6.35 -19.27 15.98
N VAL A 46 7.66 -19.49 15.82
CA VAL A 46 8.68 -18.91 16.70
C VAL A 46 8.73 -17.38 16.61
N THR A 47 8.41 -16.80 15.45
CA THR A 47 8.30 -15.33 15.31
C THR A 47 6.95 -14.77 15.77
N GLY A 48 5.99 -15.62 16.15
CA GLY A 48 4.62 -15.21 16.49
C GLY A 48 3.76 -14.76 15.29
N LEU A 49 4.25 -14.95 14.06
CA LEU A 49 3.58 -14.51 12.83
C LEU A 49 2.65 -15.58 12.22
N ASP A 50 2.75 -16.85 12.62
CA ASP A 50 1.96 -17.96 12.05
C ASP A 50 0.45 -17.68 11.90
N PRO A 51 -0.29 -17.24 12.95
CA PRO A 51 -1.73 -17.03 12.82
C PRO A 51 -2.12 -15.84 11.93
N TYR A 52 -1.19 -14.90 11.70
CA TYR A 52 -1.43 -13.71 10.89
C TYR A 52 -1.20 -13.93 9.40
N VAL A 53 -0.39 -14.93 9.03
CA VAL A 53 -0.04 -15.22 7.63
C VAL A 53 -0.88 -16.37 7.06
N VAL A 54 -1.22 -17.39 7.88
CA VAL A 54 -2.03 -18.54 7.46
C VAL A 54 -2.97 -18.96 8.61
N SER A 55 -4.28 -18.75 8.44
CA SER A 55 -5.29 -19.26 9.38
C SER A 55 -5.58 -20.74 9.12
N CYS A 56 -5.22 -21.61 10.07
CA CYS A 56 -5.62 -23.02 10.09
C CYS A 56 -6.38 -23.32 11.39
N ALA A 57 -7.61 -22.83 11.47
CA ALA A 57 -8.55 -23.31 12.47
C ALA A 57 -9.17 -24.61 11.94
N ALA A 58 -9.06 -25.69 12.71
CA ALA A 58 -9.82 -26.91 12.49
C ALA A 58 -11.32 -26.59 12.62
N ASP A 59 -12.14 -27.25 11.81
CA ASP A 59 -13.59 -27.35 11.99
C ASP A 59 -13.92 -27.50 13.47
N ASP A 60 -14.62 -26.53 14.05
CA ASP A 60 -15.56 -26.71 15.16
C ASP A 60 -16.29 -25.38 15.41
N GLY A 61 -17.52 -25.30 14.88
CA GLY A 61 -18.49 -24.27 15.22
C GLY A 61 -18.38 -22.99 14.41
N VAL A 62 -19.47 -22.66 13.70
CA VAL A 62 -19.73 -21.36 13.07
C VAL A 62 -19.75 -20.28 14.16
N SER A 63 -18.56 -19.89 14.59
CA SER A 63 -18.34 -18.65 15.32
C SER A 63 -18.32 -17.60 14.23
N THR A 64 -19.34 -16.74 14.16
CA THR A 64 -19.27 -15.51 13.36
C THR A 64 -17.88 -14.90 13.54
N PRO A 65 -17.10 -14.68 12.47
CA PRO A 65 -15.77 -14.10 12.61
C PRO A 65 -15.90 -12.83 13.44
N LEU A 66 -15.20 -12.76 14.58
CA LEU A 66 -15.20 -11.57 15.40
C LEU A 66 -14.66 -10.43 14.53
N LEU A 67 -15.49 -9.41 14.29
CA LEU A 67 -15.09 -8.23 13.50
C LEU A 67 -13.98 -7.49 14.26
N SER A 68 -12.95 -7.04 13.54
CA SER A 68 -11.90 -6.23 14.13
C SER A 68 -12.37 -4.79 14.27
N ASP A 69 -11.87 -4.11 15.29
CA ASP A 69 -12.00 -2.68 15.51
C ASP A 69 -10.90 -1.85 14.81
N GLY A 70 -9.96 -2.51 14.11
CA GLY A 70 -8.82 -1.87 13.46
C GLY A 70 -7.63 -1.58 14.39
N GLY A 71 -7.63 -2.07 15.62
CA GLY A 71 -6.57 -1.80 16.61
C GLY A 71 -6.76 -0.50 17.38
N HIS A 72 -8.00 0.01 17.47
CA HIS A 72 -8.32 1.21 18.23
C HIS A 72 -8.42 0.96 19.75
N ASP A 73 -8.78 -0.26 20.18
CA ASP A 73 -8.95 -0.59 21.59
C ASP A 73 -7.61 -1.00 22.24
N LYS A 74 -6.97 -0.05 22.92
CA LYS A 74 -5.72 -0.30 23.68
C LYS A 74 -5.92 -1.20 24.90
N ILE A 75 -7.16 -1.36 25.38
CA ILE A 75 -7.47 -2.01 26.67
C ILE A 75 -7.66 -3.51 26.52
N ASN A 76 -8.14 -3.98 25.36
CA ASN A 76 -8.37 -5.40 25.09
C ASN A 76 -7.45 -5.93 24.00
N ALA A 77 -6.13 -5.83 24.21
CA ALA A 77 -5.08 -6.36 23.33
C ALA A 77 -5.13 -7.90 23.09
N GLY A 78 -6.11 -8.60 23.66
CA GLY A 78 -6.33 -10.04 23.49
C GLY A 78 -7.36 -10.44 22.42
N ARG A 79 -8.01 -9.49 21.72
CA ARG A 79 -8.92 -9.85 20.62
C ARG A 79 -8.12 -10.19 19.36
N VAL A 80 -8.35 -11.41 18.84
CA VAL A 80 -7.80 -11.91 17.57
C VAL A 80 -8.15 -10.93 16.45
N GLY A 81 -7.16 -10.55 15.62
CA GLY A 81 -7.40 -9.69 14.47
C GLY A 81 -8.42 -10.31 13.51
N GLY A 82 -9.58 -9.66 13.36
CA GLY A 82 -10.61 -10.00 12.39
C GLY A 82 -10.64 -9.07 11.18
N PRO A 83 -11.53 -9.32 10.20
CA PRO A 83 -11.76 -8.36 9.13
C PRO A 83 -12.50 -7.13 9.66
N ILE A 84 -12.19 -5.96 9.11
CA ILE A 84 -13.10 -4.81 9.13
C ILE A 84 -14.04 -4.98 7.94
N VAL A 85 -15.34 -4.97 8.22
CA VAL A 85 -16.38 -5.03 7.20
C VAL A 85 -17.06 -3.66 7.11
N THR A 86 -17.16 -3.12 5.90
CA THR A 86 -17.92 -1.90 5.60
C THR A 86 -19.19 -2.25 4.86
N ASP A 87 -20.28 -1.54 5.16
CA ASP A 87 -21.51 -1.60 4.39
C ASP A 87 -21.57 -0.41 3.41
N LEU A 88 -21.72 -0.70 2.11
CA LEU A 88 -21.87 0.32 1.07
C LEU A 88 -23.08 1.22 1.34
N LEU A 89 -24.17 0.67 1.90
CA LEU A 89 -25.39 1.39 2.24
C LEU A 89 -25.20 2.38 3.41
N GLN A 90 -24.13 2.20 4.19
CA GLN A 90 -23.83 3.02 5.36
C GLN A 90 -22.77 4.08 5.08
N CYS A 91 -22.35 4.25 3.82
CA CYS A 91 -21.52 5.37 3.46
C CYS A 91 -22.28 6.68 3.69
N ARG A 92 -21.68 7.58 4.45
CA ARG A 92 -22.22 8.92 4.69
C ARG A 92 -21.22 10.01 4.36
N LYS A 93 -21.70 11.23 4.26
CA LYS A 93 -20.84 12.40 4.12
C LYS A 93 -19.84 12.46 5.30
N PRO A 94 -18.56 12.74 5.05
CA PRO A 94 -17.59 12.98 6.11
C PRO A 94 -18.03 14.12 7.05
N GLU A 95 -17.76 13.95 8.34
CA GLU A 95 -18.06 14.93 9.39
C GLU A 95 -16.73 15.44 9.97
N GLY A 96 -16.57 16.76 10.10
CA GLY A 96 -15.38 17.36 10.71
C GLY A 96 -15.15 18.80 10.26
N PRO A 97 -14.40 19.61 11.04
CA PRO A 97 -14.10 21.00 10.69
C PRO A 97 -13.18 21.13 9.46
N ASP A 98 -12.41 20.08 9.15
CA ASP A 98 -11.41 20.09 8.08
C ASP A 98 -11.97 19.69 6.70
N PHE A 99 -13.25 19.27 6.65
CA PHE A 99 -13.89 18.80 5.43
C PHE A 99 -14.88 19.84 4.87
N PRO A 100 -14.84 20.14 3.56
CA PRO A 100 -15.84 20.98 2.91
C PRO A 100 -17.27 20.47 3.13
N GLU A 101 -18.23 21.38 3.20
CA GLU A 101 -19.64 21.01 3.40
C GLU A 101 -20.26 20.28 2.19
N ASP A 102 -19.64 20.31 1.03
CA ASP A 102 -20.10 19.65 -0.20
C ASP A 102 -19.26 18.41 -0.57
N LEU A 103 -18.34 18.00 0.30
CA LEU A 103 -17.47 16.85 0.11
C LEU A 103 -18.28 15.54 -0.02
N GLN A 104 -18.47 15.05 -1.25
CA GLN A 104 -19.23 13.82 -1.52
C GLN A 104 -18.30 12.67 -1.92
N CYS A 105 -17.98 11.79 -0.98
CA CYS A 105 -17.06 10.67 -1.21
C CYS A 105 -17.75 9.33 -1.48
N CYS A 106 -19.03 9.19 -1.17
CA CYS A 106 -19.72 7.92 -1.30
C CYS A 106 -19.91 7.52 -2.77
N PRO A 107 -19.62 6.25 -3.12
CA PRO A 107 -19.83 5.77 -4.47
C PRO A 107 -21.32 5.74 -4.80
N PRO A 108 -21.68 5.76 -6.09
CA PRO A 108 -23.06 5.52 -6.50
C PRO A 108 -23.49 4.11 -6.08
N MET A 109 -24.79 3.96 -5.84
CA MET A 109 -25.37 2.67 -5.51
C MET A 109 -25.15 1.66 -6.66
N PRO A 110 -24.65 0.44 -6.37
CA PRO A 110 -24.45 -0.57 -7.39
C PRO A 110 -25.81 -1.01 -7.97
N THR A 111 -25.82 -1.29 -9.27
CA THR A 111 -27.01 -1.81 -9.99
C THR A 111 -27.11 -3.33 -9.94
N SER A 112 -26.06 -4.00 -9.47
CA SER A 112 -25.95 -5.45 -9.37
C SER A 112 -25.39 -5.86 -8.01
N GLU A 113 -25.55 -7.14 -7.68
CA GLU A 113 -24.87 -7.71 -6.52
C GLU A 113 -23.34 -7.62 -6.67
N PRO A 114 -22.60 -7.48 -5.55
CA PRO A 114 -21.15 -7.55 -5.55
C PRO A 114 -20.65 -8.87 -6.13
N ILE A 115 -19.58 -8.81 -6.91
CA ILE A 115 -18.90 -10.00 -7.43
C ILE A 115 -17.78 -10.37 -6.46
N ASP A 116 -17.74 -11.63 -6.04
CA ASP A 116 -16.67 -12.15 -5.19
C ASP A 116 -15.32 -12.01 -5.88
N PHE A 117 -14.35 -11.47 -5.16
CA PHE A 117 -13.00 -11.30 -5.67
C PHE A 117 -12.31 -12.64 -5.87
N THR A 118 -11.86 -12.91 -7.10
CA THR A 118 -11.00 -14.05 -7.43
C THR A 118 -9.59 -13.58 -7.75
N LEU A 119 -8.58 -14.29 -7.24
CA LEU A 119 -7.19 -14.02 -7.60
C LEU A 119 -6.99 -14.12 -9.13
N PRO A 120 -6.11 -13.28 -9.71
CA PRO A 120 -5.81 -13.34 -11.14
C PRO A 120 -5.18 -14.70 -11.50
N ASP A 121 -5.40 -15.13 -12.75
CA ASP A 121 -4.75 -16.32 -13.29
C ASP A 121 -3.21 -16.16 -13.21
N PRO A 122 -2.46 -17.11 -12.64
CA PRO A 122 -0.99 -17.08 -12.62
C PRO A 122 -0.31 -16.97 -13.99
N SER A 123 -1.04 -17.27 -15.07
CA SER A 123 -0.61 -17.10 -16.47
C SER A 123 -0.69 -15.64 -16.97
N GLU A 124 -1.42 -14.76 -16.28
CA GLU A 124 -1.45 -13.33 -16.60
C GLU A 124 -0.03 -12.73 -16.46
N PRO A 125 0.41 -11.83 -17.37
CA PRO A 125 1.69 -11.17 -17.26
C PRO A 125 1.87 -10.44 -15.92
N LEU A 126 3.02 -10.65 -15.27
CA LEU A 126 3.37 -9.93 -14.06
C LEU A 126 3.55 -8.42 -14.36
N ARG A 127 2.76 -7.59 -13.67
CA ARG A 127 2.88 -6.13 -13.70
C ARG A 127 4.04 -5.68 -12.81
N THR A 128 5.06 -5.05 -13.40
CA THR A 128 6.25 -4.58 -12.68
C THR A 128 6.30 -3.05 -12.66
N ARG A 129 6.07 -2.46 -11.49
CA ARG A 129 6.18 -1.00 -11.30
C ARG A 129 7.65 -0.57 -11.37
N ARG A 130 7.92 0.54 -12.06
CA ARG A 130 9.27 1.12 -12.20
C ARG A 130 9.40 2.43 -11.44
N PRO A 131 10.57 2.75 -10.87
CA PRO A 131 10.80 4.05 -10.27
C PRO A 131 10.69 5.15 -11.33
N ALA A 132 9.88 6.17 -11.09
CA ALA A 132 9.57 7.21 -12.07
C ALA A 132 10.82 7.93 -12.61
N HIS A 133 11.85 8.12 -11.76
CA HIS A 133 13.11 8.78 -12.13
C HIS A 133 13.99 7.96 -13.10
N VAL A 134 13.76 6.65 -13.25
CA VAL A 134 14.46 5.76 -14.21
C VAL A 134 13.52 5.01 -15.16
N ALA A 135 12.22 5.29 -15.14
CA ALA A 135 11.24 4.57 -15.95
C ALA A 135 11.41 4.82 -17.47
N GLY A 136 11.96 5.98 -17.84
CA GLY A 136 12.16 6.39 -19.23
C GLY A 136 10.93 7.07 -19.84
N ALA A 137 11.15 7.80 -20.94
CA ALA A 137 10.13 8.65 -21.56
C ALA A 137 8.92 7.85 -22.10
N GLU A 138 9.15 6.70 -22.71
CA GLU A 138 8.07 5.85 -23.25
C GLU A 138 7.14 5.32 -22.14
N TYR A 139 7.72 4.88 -21.01
CA TYR A 139 6.96 4.37 -19.87
C TYR A 139 6.12 5.47 -19.23
N MET A 140 6.71 6.66 -19.05
CA MET A 140 5.98 7.81 -18.51
C MET A 140 4.90 8.32 -19.47
N ALA A 141 5.14 8.32 -20.78
CA ALA A 141 4.13 8.68 -21.78
C ALA A 141 2.94 7.70 -21.78
N LYS A 142 3.20 6.40 -21.55
CA LYS A 142 2.14 5.39 -21.36
C LYS A 142 1.32 5.69 -20.10
N TYR A 143 1.97 6.08 -19.01
CA TYR A 143 1.27 6.48 -17.78
C TYR A 143 0.44 7.75 -17.96
N GLU A 144 0.98 8.79 -18.60
CA GLU A 144 0.24 10.00 -18.97
C GLU A 144 -1.01 9.64 -19.79
N ARG A 145 -0.86 8.77 -20.80
CA ARG A 145 -1.98 8.28 -21.60
C ARG A 145 -3.02 7.52 -20.78
N ALA A 146 -2.61 6.66 -19.84
CA ALA A 146 -3.54 5.98 -18.95
C ALA A 146 -4.38 6.98 -18.14
N ILE A 147 -3.73 7.98 -17.53
CA ILE A 147 -4.43 9.00 -16.74
C ILE A 147 -5.34 9.86 -17.64
N ALA A 148 -4.91 10.25 -18.83
CA ALA A 148 -5.74 10.96 -19.79
C ALA A 148 -7.01 10.17 -20.14
N LEU A 149 -6.88 8.87 -20.40
CA LEU A 149 -8.01 7.99 -20.71
C LEU A 149 -8.98 7.86 -19.52
N MET A 150 -8.46 7.73 -18.30
CA MET A 150 -9.29 7.66 -17.09
C MET A 150 -10.01 8.99 -16.81
N LYS A 151 -9.36 10.14 -17.06
CA LYS A 151 -9.97 11.48 -16.93
C LYS A 151 -10.98 11.78 -18.04
N ALA A 152 -10.84 11.17 -19.22
CA ALA A 152 -11.77 11.31 -20.33
C ALA A 152 -13.09 10.54 -20.15
N LEU A 153 -13.14 9.58 -19.21
CA LEU A 153 -14.38 8.89 -18.86
C LEU A 153 -15.36 9.84 -18.14
N PRO A 154 -16.68 9.66 -18.31
CA PRO A 154 -17.68 10.39 -17.55
C PRO A 154 -17.47 10.22 -16.04
N ARG A 155 -17.73 11.27 -15.25
CA ARG A 155 -17.60 11.22 -13.78
C ARG A 155 -18.43 10.12 -13.13
N SER A 156 -19.53 9.71 -13.74
CA SER A 156 -20.37 8.61 -13.26
C SER A 156 -19.82 7.22 -13.55
N ASP A 157 -18.86 7.08 -14.48
CA ASP A 157 -18.23 5.80 -14.79
C ASP A 157 -17.34 5.37 -13.61
N PRO A 158 -17.57 4.19 -12.99
CA PRO A 158 -16.81 3.74 -11.82
C PRO A 158 -15.30 3.59 -12.08
N ARG A 159 -14.90 3.54 -13.35
CA ARG A 159 -13.50 3.45 -13.79
C ARG A 159 -12.84 4.81 -14.01
N SER A 160 -13.62 5.89 -14.00
CA SER A 160 -13.10 7.23 -14.20
C SER A 160 -12.12 7.62 -13.10
N PHE A 161 -11.18 8.52 -13.43
CA PHE A 161 -10.21 9.03 -12.46
C PHE A 161 -10.90 9.65 -11.23
N TYR A 162 -12.04 10.30 -11.44
CA TYR A 162 -12.87 10.89 -10.39
C TYR A 162 -13.44 9.83 -9.44
N GLN A 163 -13.99 8.73 -9.96
CA GLN A 163 -14.54 7.67 -9.09
C GLN A 163 -13.44 6.91 -8.36
N GLN A 164 -12.27 6.74 -8.97
CA GLN A 164 -11.11 6.18 -8.27
C GLN A 164 -10.69 7.08 -7.10
N ALA A 165 -10.78 8.41 -7.25
CA ALA A 165 -10.53 9.35 -6.15
C ALA A 165 -11.57 9.27 -5.04
N HIS A 166 -12.85 9.11 -5.39
CA HIS A 166 -13.93 8.96 -4.41
C HIS A 166 -13.79 7.67 -3.59
N ILE A 167 -13.34 6.58 -4.20
CA ILE A 167 -13.01 5.34 -3.46
C ILE A 167 -11.98 5.64 -2.37
N HIS A 168 -10.84 6.26 -2.72
CA HIS A 168 -9.83 6.62 -1.71
C HIS A 168 -10.42 7.54 -0.64
N CYS A 169 -11.16 8.59 -1.04
CA CYS A 169 -11.79 9.50 -0.10
C CYS A 169 -12.71 8.77 0.90
N ALA A 170 -13.57 7.87 0.46
CA ALA A 170 -14.55 7.21 1.32
C ALA A 170 -13.89 6.36 2.44
N TYR A 171 -12.74 5.76 2.16
CA TYR A 171 -11.96 4.97 3.13
C TYR A 171 -10.95 5.81 3.94
N CYS A 172 -10.75 7.07 3.57
CA CYS A 172 -9.83 8.02 4.22
C CYS A 172 -10.55 9.02 5.14
N THR A 173 -11.79 9.37 4.87
CA THR A 173 -12.46 10.51 5.54
C THR A 173 -13.45 10.10 6.62
N GLY A 174 -13.51 8.81 6.97
CA GLY A 174 -14.48 8.30 7.94
C GLY A 174 -15.92 8.27 7.42
N ALA A 175 -16.10 8.32 6.09
CA ALA A 175 -17.38 8.20 5.40
C ALA A 175 -18.03 6.83 5.66
N TYR A 176 -17.22 5.76 5.68
CA TYR A 176 -17.66 4.43 6.09
C TYR A 176 -17.59 4.21 7.60
N ARG A 177 -18.51 3.38 8.10
CA ARG A 177 -18.48 2.82 9.45
C ARG A 177 -18.24 1.32 9.41
N GLN A 178 -17.69 0.82 10.51
CA GLN A 178 -17.42 -0.60 10.66
C GLN A 178 -18.72 -1.32 11.06
N VAL A 179 -19.07 -2.39 10.34
CA VAL A 179 -20.18 -3.27 10.73
C VAL A 179 -19.87 -3.84 12.12
N GLY A 180 -20.87 -3.86 13.02
CA GLY A 180 -20.70 -4.26 14.42
C GLY A 180 -20.06 -3.23 15.34
N HIS A 181 -19.40 -2.21 14.78
CA HIS A 181 -18.76 -1.10 15.49
C HIS A 181 -19.11 0.26 14.84
N PRO A 182 -20.41 0.63 14.75
CA PRO A 182 -20.86 1.83 14.02
C PRO A 182 -20.33 3.15 14.60
N GLU A 183 -19.83 3.14 15.84
CA GLU A 183 -19.11 4.25 16.46
C GLU A 183 -17.75 4.50 15.81
N LEU A 184 -17.11 3.45 15.26
CA LEU A 184 -15.80 3.52 14.64
C LEU A 184 -15.91 3.89 13.16
N ALA A 185 -15.31 5.03 12.82
CA ALA A 185 -15.10 5.43 11.43
C ALA A 185 -14.00 4.58 10.79
N VAL A 186 -14.13 4.27 9.50
CA VAL A 186 -13.03 3.66 8.76
C VAL A 186 -12.03 4.73 8.35
N GLN A 187 -10.78 4.53 8.77
CA GLN A 187 -9.63 5.32 8.38
C GLN A 187 -8.45 4.38 8.12
N VAL A 188 -8.05 4.29 6.85
CA VAL A 188 -6.98 3.37 6.44
C VAL A 188 -5.58 3.91 6.72
N HIS A 189 -5.40 5.22 6.90
CA HIS A 189 -4.07 5.85 6.98
C HIS A 189 -3.32 5.67 8.30
N PHE A 190 -4.05 5.48 9.40
CA PHE A 190 -3.49 5.38 10.74
C PHE A 190 -3.78 4.02 11.38
N SER A 191 -3.95 3.01 10.55
CA SER A 191 -4.25 1.64 10.96
C SER A 191 -3.43 0.65 10.14
N TRP A 192 -3.43 -0.61 10.59
CA TRP A 192 -2.79 -1.71 9.86
C TRP A 192 -3.43 -1.97 8.48
N LEU A 193 -4.59 -1.37 8.19
CA LEU A 193 -5.24 -1.44 6.88
C LEU A 193 -4.55 -0.62 5.79
N PHE A 194 -3.62 0.28 6.14
CA PHE A 194 -2.95 1.13 5.16
C PHE A 194 -2.38 0.33 3.97
N PHE A 195 -1.53 -0.64 4.24
CA PHE A 195 -0.87 -1.44 3.22
C PHE A 195 -1.83 -2.33 2.41
N PRO A 196 -2.71 -3.16 3.03
CA PRO A 196 -3.61 -4.02 2.26
C PRO A 196 -4.62 -3.22 1.44
N PHE A 197 -5.16 -2.11 1.97
CA PHE A 197 -6.07 -1.24 1.23
C PHE A 197 -5.40 -0.65 -0.01
N HIS A 198 -4.24 0.00 0.15
CA HIS A 198 -3.55 0.62 -0.98
C HIS A 198 -3.06 -0.42 -1.99
N ARG A 199 -2.70 -1.63 -1.55
CA ARG A 199 -2.35 -2.73 -2.47
C ARG A 199 -3.54 -3.17 -3.33
N ALA A 200 -4.72 -3.33 -2.72
CA ALA A 200 -5.95 -3.67 -3.45
C ALA A 200 -6.37 -2.53 -4.38
N TYR A 201 -6.31 -1.29 -3.90
CA TYR A 201 -6.59 -0.09 -4.66
C TYR A 201 -5.76 -0.01 -5.95
N LEU A 202 -4.44 -0.19 -5.84
CA LEU A 202 -3.54 -0.18 -6.99
C LEU A 202 -3.77 -1.36 -7.94
N TYR A 203 -4.15 -2.52 -7.42
CA TYR A 203 -4.48 -3.68 -8.25
C TYR A 203 -5.64 -3.36 -9.20
N PHE A 204 -6.73 -2.79 -8.69
CA PHE A 204 -7.88 -2.43 -9.55
C PHE A 204 -7.56 -1.24 -10.45
N PHE A 205 -6.86 -0.23 -9.94
CA PHE A 205 -6.41 0.92 -10.71
C PHE A 205 -5.60 0.50 -11.95
N GLU A 206 -4.61 -0.37 -11.78
CA GLU A 206 -3.76 -0.84 -12.87
C GLU A 206 -4.52 -1.69 -13.89
N ARG A 207 -5.50 -2.49 -13.46
CA ARG A 207 -6.35 -3.26 -14.38
C ARG A 207 -7.25 -2.35 -15.21
N ILE A 208 -7.81 -1.32 -14.59
CA ILE A 208 -8.60 -0.30 -15.29
C ILE A 208 -7.73 0.41 -16.33
N ALA A 209 -6.57 0.94 -15.89
CA ALA A 209 -5.64 1.63 -16.75
C ALA A 209 -5.13 0.74 -17.90
N GLY A 210 -4.76 -0.51 -17.60
CA GLY A 210 -4.32 -1.49 -18.59
C GLY A 210 -5.41 -1.83 -19.60
N LYS A 211 -6.66 -1.98 -19.16
CA LYS A 211 -7.80 -2.21 -20.06
C LYS A 211 -8.06 -1.03 -20.99
N LEU A 212 -7.97 0.20 -20.47
CA LEU A 212 -8.15 1.43 -21.26
C LEU A 212 -7.00 1.64 -22.26
N LEU A 213 -5.77 1.31 -21.86
CA LEU A 213 -4.59 1.39 -22.73
C LEU A 213 -4.57 0.31 -23.82
N GLY A 214 -5.22 -0.82 -23.59
CA GLY A 214 -5.05 -2.05 -24.39
C GLY A 214 -3.76 -2.81 -24.03
N ASP A 215 -3.22 -2.59 -22.82
CA ASP A 215 -1.98 -3.19 -22.34
C ASP A 215 -2.22 -3.87 -20.98
N PRO A 216 -2.50 -5.18 -20.92
CA PRO A 216 -2.75 -5.88 -19.67
C PRO A 216 -1.52 -5.92 -18.74
N GLY A 217 -0.31 -5.70 -19.27
CA GLY A 217 0.95 -5.65 -18.50
C GLY A 217 1.28 -4.27 -17.93
N PHE A 218 0.43 -3.26 -18.16
CA PHE A 218 0.64 -1.92 -17.62
C PHE A 218 0.72 -1.93 -16.08
N ALA A 219 1.73 -1.24 -15.54
CA ALA A 219 1.92 -1.02 -14.12
C ALA A 219 2.21 0.47 -13.87
N VAL A 220 1.66 1.05 -12.81
CA VAL A 220 1.87 2.48 -12.51
C VAL A 220 3.32 2.71 -12.07
N PRO A 221 4.02 3.75 -12.56
CA PRO A 221 5.34 4.09 -12.02
C PRO A 221 5.23 4.55 -10.57
N PHE A 222 6.21 4.23 -9.74
CA PHE A 222 6.24 4.67 -8.35
C PHE A 222 7.28 5.77 -8.13
N TRP A 223 7.00 6.69 -7.21
CA TRP A 223 7.94 7.72 -6.82
C TRP A 223 8.89 7.18 -5.75
N SER A 224 10.14 6.91 -6.12
CA SER A 224 11.17 6.40 -5.21
C SER A 224 11.87 7.55 -4.50
N TRP A 225 11.15 8.29 -3.67
CA TRP A 225 11.69 9.41 -2.88
C TRP A 225 12.65 8.95 -1.78
N ASP A 226 12.78 7.64 -1.55
CA ASP A 226 13.68 7.00 -0.59
C ASP A 226 15.12 6.86 -1.07
N VAL A 227 15.38 7.16 -2.36
CA VAL A 227 16.73 7.24 -2.93
C VAL A 227 17.04 8.67 -3.40
N PRO A 228 18.26 9.19 -3.23
CA PRO A 228 18.60 10.56 -3.58
C PRO A 228 18.21 10.97 -5.01
N GLU A 229 18.36 10.07 -5.98
CA GLU A 229 18.04 10.29 -7.40
C GLU A 229 16.53 10.45 -7.65
N GLY A 230 15.70 9.90 -6.76
CA GLY A 230 14.25 9.96 -6.84
C GLY A 230 13.61 10.96 -5.88
N MET A 231 14.38 11.73 -5.09
CA MET A 231 13.85 12.74 -4.16
C MET A 231 13.25 13.98 -4.84
N ARG A 232 13.39 14.14 -6.16
CA ARG A 232 12.68 15.18 -6.90
C ARG A 232 11.35 14.65 -7.41
N MET A 233 10.32 15.48 -7.38
CA MET A 233 9.06 15.16 -8.04
C MET A 233 9.33 14.87 -9.53
N PRO A 234 8.76 13.79 -10.11
CA PRO A 234 8.97 13.51 -11.52
C PRO A 234 8.43 14.65 -12.40
N LEU A 235 9.21 15.09 -13.39
CA LEU A 235 8.95 16.31 -14.18
C LEU A 235 7.57 16.32 -14.85
N GLN A 236 7.03 15.14 -15.19
CA GLN A 236 5.71 15.01 -15.81
C GLN A 236 4.59 15.54 -14.90
N PHE A 237 4.75 15.53 -13.58
CA PHE A 237 3.78 16.11 -12.64
C PHE A 237 3.83 17.64 -12.56
N ALA A 238 4.94 18.26 -12.98
CA ALA A 238 5.10 19.72 -13.00
C ALA A 238 4.81 20.33 -14.38
N ASN A 239 4.65 19.51 -15.41
CA ASN A 239 4.36 19.96 -16.76
C ASN A 239 2.87 20.27 -16.92
N ALA A 240 2.49 21.55 -17.00
CA ALA A 240 1.09 21.99 -17.16
C ALA A 240 0.36 21.43 -18.39
N SER A 241 1.09 20.92 -19.39
CA SER A 241 0.50 20.24 -20.56
C SER A 241 0.23 18.74 -20.34
N SER A 242 0.72 18.17 -19.23
CA SER A 242 0.57 16.75 -18.90
C SER A 242 -0.77 16.49 -18.21
N PRO A 243 -1.44 15.36 -18.50
CA PRO A 243 -2.60 14.92 -17.71
C PRO A 243 -2.25 14.58 -16.25
N LEU A 244 -0.97 14.47 -15.89
CA LEU A 244 -0.52 14.24 -14.51
C LEU A 244 -0.43 15.52 -13.67
N TYR A 245 -0.44 16.67 -14.33
CA TYR A 245 -0.40 17.96 -13.67
C TYR A 245 -1.69 18.25 -12.90
N ASP A 246 -1.52 18.97 -11.81
CA ASP A 246 -2.60 19.46 -10.96
C ASP A 246 -2.24 20.88 -10.51
N GLN A 247 -3.14 21.83 -10.79
CA GLN A 247 -2.97 23.25 -10.49
C GLN A 247 -2.94 23.53 -8.97
N MET A 248 -3.50 22.63 -8.17
CA MET A 248 -3.54 22.75 -6.71
C MET A 248 -2.23 22.33 -6.03
N ARG A 249 -1.26 21.79 -6.78
CA ARG A 249 0.07 21.48 -6.23
C ARG A 249 0.79 22.76 -5.83
N ASN A 250 1.46 22.73 -4.68
CA ASN A 250 2.27 23.85 -4.24
C ASN A 250 3.42 24.08 -5.24
N PRO A 251 3.46 25.22 -5.97
CA PRO A 251 4.50 25.49 -6.95
C PRO A 251 5.88 25.66 -6.31
N TRP A 252 5.97 25.97 -5.01
CA TRP A 252 7.24 26.09 -4.28
C TRP A 252 7.90 24.75 -3.99
N HIS A 253 7.21 23.62 -4.16
CA HIS A 253 7.76 22.26 -4.04
C HIS A 253 7.89 21.54 -5.38
N ALA A 254 7.70 22.26 -6.49
CA ALA A 254 7.97 21.72 -7.81
C ALA A 254 9.49 21.56 -8.05
N PRO A 255 9.90 20.66 -8.95
CA PRO A 255 11.29 20.58 -9.40
C PRO A 255 11.79 21.95 -9.89
N PRO A 256 13.06 22.32 -9.67
CA PRO A 256 14.18 21.44 -9.26
C PRO A 256 14.30 21.18 -7.74
N LYS A 257 13.40 21.71 -6.90
CA LYS A 257 13.45 21.51 -5.44
C LYS A 257 13.32 20.03 -5.09
N LEU A 258 14.12 19.56 -4.13
CA LEU A 258 13.97 18.23 -3.53
C LEU A 258 12.71 18.22 -2.65
N VAL A 259 12.04 17.06 -2.58
CA VAL A 259 10.95 16.86 -1.65
C VAL A 259 11.45 17.07 -0.22
N ASP A 260 10.66 17.76 0.60
CA ASP A 260 10.87 17.80 2.04
C ASP A 260 9.93 16.78 2.69
N LEU A 261 10.48 15.65 3.12
CA LEU A 261 9.69 14.58 3.73
C LEU A 261 9.21 14.95 5.15
N ASP A 262 9.76 15.99 5.77
CA ASP A 262 9.35 16.48 7.10
C ASP A 262 8.50 17.76 7.01
N TYR A 263 7.98 18.07 5.82
CA TYR A 263 7.21 19.29 5.60
C TYR A 263 5.93 19.33 6.45
N ALA A 264 5.71 20.47 7.11
CA ALA A 264 4.48 20.80 7.83
C ALA A 264 4.01 22.20 7.45
N MET A 265 2.72 22.35 7.14
CA MET A 265 2.15 23.61 6.62
C MET A 265 2.33 24.81 7.55
N ASP A 266 2.26 24.60 8.88
CA ASP A 266 2.34 25.67 9.88
C ASP A 266 3.77 25.89 10.44
N VAL A 267 4.78 25.28 9.81
CA VAL A 267 6.18 25.37 10.24
C VAL A 267 6.98 26.12 9.17
N VAL A 268 7.86 27.01 9.62
CA VAL A 268 8.80 27.70 8.73
C VAL A 268 9.72 26.64 8.11
N GLU A 269 9.69 26.54 6.78
CA GLU A 269 10.55 25.60 6.06
C GLU A 269 12.03 25.86 6.33
N ASN A 270 12.79 24.79 6.50
CA ASN A 270 14.23 24.88 6.62
C ASN A 270 14.84 25.34 5.29
N ASN A 271 15.79 26.26 5.35
CA ASN A 271 16.53 26.68 4.17
C ASN A 271 17.76 25.78 3.94
N TYR A 272 17.51 24.49 3.73
CA TYR A 272 18.56 23.50 3.51
C TYR A 272 19.14 23.60 2.09
N THR A 273 20.44 23.32 1.99
CA THR A 273 21.06 22.95 0.72
C THR A 273 20.57 21.56 0.27
N ASP A 274 20.72 21.24 -1.02
CA ASP A 274 20.30 19.93 -1.55
C ASP A 274 20.92 18.74 -0.77
N ASP A 275 22.21 18.84 -0.42
CA ASP A 275 22.92 17.80 0.35
C ASP A 275 22.39 17.64 1.79
N GLU A 276 21.99 18.75 2.41
CA GLU A 276 21.37 18.74 3.74
C GLU A 276 19.95 18.16 3.68
N GLN A 277 19.16 18.53 2.67
CA GLN A 277 17.82 17.98 2.48
C GLN A 277 17.86 16.48 2.21
N ILE A 278 18.82 15.98 1.41
CA ILE A 278 18.99 14.53 1.18
C ILE A 278 19.26 13.81 2.51
N LYS A 279 20.19 14.33 3.33
CA LYS A 279 20.52 13.73 4.63
C LYS A 279 19.31 13.76 5.58
N HIS A 280 18.57 14.87 5.61
CA HIS A 280 17.36 15.01 6.41
C HIS A 280 16.28 14.02 5.99
N ASN A 281 16.01 13.92 4.68
CA ASN A 281 15.05 12.95 4.12
C ASN A 281 15.42 11.51 4.49
N LEU A 282 16.69 11.12 4.33
CA LEU A 282 17.15 9.76 4.70
C LEU A 282 16.97 9.50 6.20
N TRP A 283 17.24 10.50 7.06
CA TRP A 283 17.02 10.40 8.49
C TRP A 283 15.53 10.24 8.84
N ILE A 284 14.65 11.00 8.21
CA ILE A 284 13.20 10.88 8.35
C ILE A 284 12.73 9.50 7.95
N MET A 285 13.24 8.97 6.84
CA MET A 285 12.87 7.64 6.37
C MET A 285 13.33 6.53 7.29
N TYR A 286 14.56 6.63 7.79
CA TYR A 286 15.02 5.74 8.83
C TYR A 286 14.12 5.82 10.07
N LYS A 287 13.78 7.02 10.53
CA LYS A 287 12.92 7.22 11.71
C LYS A 287 11.53 6.61 11.52
N GLN A 288 10.87 6.89 10.40
CA GLN A 288 9.49 6.49 10.12
C GLN A 288 9.36 4.98 9.91
N VAL A 289 10.29 4.36 9.19
CA VAL A 289 10.23 2.92 8.88
C VAL A 289 10.80 2.07 10.03
N HIS A 290 11.84 2.54 10.71
CA HIS A 290 12.52 1.76 11.75
C HIS A 290 11.92 1.94 13.14
N TYR A 291 11.57 3.17 13.56
CA TYR A 291 11.09 3.42 14.92
C TYR A 291 9.57 3.41 15.04
N ILE A 292 8.85 3.83 14.00
CA ILE A 292 7.39 3.94 14.05
C ILE A 292 6.74 2.65 13.54
N TYR A 293 7.03 1.52 14.19
CA TYR A 293 6.31 0.26 13.97
C TYR A 293 4.84 0.30 14.43
N GLY A 294 4.35 1.42 15.01
CA GLY A 294 3.00 1.53 15.58
C GLY A 294 2.05 2.53 14.94
N SER A 295 2.50 3.47 14.10
CA SER A 295 1.64 4.52 13.50
C SER A 295 2.35 5.23 12.34
N PRO A 296 2.45 4.63 11.15
CA PRO A 296 3.25 5.17 10.06
C PRO A 296 2.68 6.51 9.55
N PHE A 297 3.17 7.61 10.10
CA PHE A 297 2.63 8.95 9.87
C PHE A 297 2.97 9.50 8.48
N LEU A 298 4.12 9.12 7.88
CA LEU A 298 4.52 9.52 6.51
C LEU A 298 4.21 8.51 5.42
N LEU A 299 3.64 7.33 5.74
CA LEU A 299 3.05 6.51 4.67
C LEU A 299 1.94 7.28 3.94
N LEU A 300 1.36 8.30 4.60
CA LEU A 300 0.36 9.24 4.08
C LEU A 300 0.77 9.93 2.78
N HIS A 301 2.05 10.25 2.56
CA HIS A 301 2.50 10.98 1.36
C HIS A 301 3.24 10.09 0.34
N ALA A 302 3.45 8.82 0.68
CA ALA A 302 4.54 8.03 0.13
C ALA A 302 4.14 7.01 -0.93
N PHE A 303 2.88 6.52 -0.92
CA PHE A 303 2.45 5.50 -1.88
C PHE A 303 1.58 6.07 -2.99
N VAL A 304 2.29 6.23 -4.10
CA VAL A 304 1.79 6.43 -5.45
C VAL A 304 1.43 7.87 -5.73
N SER A 305 2.22 8.41 -6.64
CA SER A 305 1.98 9.41 -7.68
C SER A 305 0.59 9.44 -8.34
N LEU A 306 -0.46 8.91 -7.72
CA LEU A 306 -1.83 9.24 -8.00
C LEU A 306 -2.11 10.55 -7.29
N SER A 307 -2.09 11.64 -8.06
CA SER A 307 -2.60 12.98 -7.72
C SER A 307 -4.10 12.94 -7.39
N ILE A 308 -4.53 12.05 -6.49
CA ILE A 308 -5.92 11.83 -6.12
C ILE A 308 -6.29 12.67 -4.90
N ASP A 309 -5.30 13.06 -4.08
CA ASP A 309 -5.50 13.69 -2.77
C ASP A 309 -6.18 15.07 -2.76
N ARG A 310 -6.63 15.63 -3.89
CA ARG A 310 -7.46 16.85 -3.83
C ARG A 310 -8.55 17.02 -4.88
N PHE A 311 -8.92 15.99 -5.65
CA PHE A 311 -10.07 16.09 -6.57
C PHE A 311 -11.45 16.09 -5.88
N VAL A 312 -11.50 16.27 -4.56
CA VAL A 312 -12.76 16.41 -3.80
C VAL A 312 -12.94 17.81 -3.18
N THR A 313 -12.46 18.83 -3.89
CA THR A 313 -12.91 20.23 -3.79
C THR A 313 -13.22 20.74 -5.19
#